data_AF-A0A3B1ACM5-F1
#
_entry.id   AF-A0A3B1ACM5-F1
#
_cell.length_a   1.000
_cell.length_b   1.000
_cell.length_c   1.000
_cell.angle_alpha   90.00
_cell.angle_beta   90.00
_cell.angle_gamma   90.00
#
_symmetry.space_group_name_H-M   'P 1'
#
loop_
_entity.id
_entity.type
_entity.pdbx_description
1 polymer ?
#
loop_
_entity_poly.entity_id
_entity_poly.type
_entity_poly.pdbx_seq_one_letter_code
_entity_poly.pdbx_strand_id
1 'polypeptide(L)'
;MTKSAQLTSKEKEQQVNQQQVQLAHQAAEGDKFARSQINELIHPIINYQTGHFCRRFCRENKYRYRCTLEKPYVNNSKEALFCEWGNASYAWMLDDLTSSRRLLQFKGTNGAGVNNYLYHIANSLPFYERWKDWRFGRKVHVPTYIQALSADAGKVFLALRAREEIPNIAQRLGQSEQQMEALCQSIVVILTQRNRLHLLDPVSTVSLSNVDSEQESSQDAERGETDIPCYDEDPELREAKQKLHRVWDKLSPVEQYVMEAMLIEEQDATDVLYALRKLNISIKPGVAAEDTSRQQLYYFRRKTLARLAELMAEA
;
A
#
# COMPACT_ATOMS: atom_id res chain seq x y z
N MET A 1 32.07 5.71 47.66
CA MET A 1 32.19 4.49 46.84
C MET A 1 30.82 4.17 46.25
N THR A 2 30.52 4.80 45.12
CA THR A 2 29.28 4.67 44.36
C THR A 2 29.33 3.41 43.51
N LYS A 3 28.59 2.37 43.90
CA LYS A 3 28.37 1.17 43.08
C LYS A 3 27.38 1.53 41.96
N SER A 4 27.91 1.93 40.81
CA SER A 4 27.16 1.94 39.54
C SER A 4 26.84 0.50 39.17
N ALA A 5 25.61 0.07 39.43
CA ALA A 5 25.10 -1.21 38.98
C ALA A 5 25.00 -1.19 37.44
N GLN A 6 25.88 -1.94 36.77
CA GLN A 6 25.78 -2.19 35.33
C GLN A 6 24.57 -3.10 35.10
N LEU A 7 23.44 -2.50 34.69
CA LEU A 7 22.27 -3.21 34.17
C LEU A 7 22.70 -4.13 33.03
N THR A 8 22.25 -5.38 33.07
CA THR A 8 22.52 -6.38 32.03
C THR A 8 21.82 -5.98 30.72
N SER A 9 22.31 -6.46 29.57
CA SER A 9 21.76 -6.06 28.24
C SER A 9 20.25 -6.32 28.11
N LYS A 10 19.76 -7.42 28.70
CA LYS A 10 18.34 -7.79 28.72
C LYS A 10 17.47 -6.84 29.54
N GLU A 11 17.98 -6.30 30.66
CA GLU A 11 17.24 -5.35 31.50
C GLU A 11 17.12 -3.98 30.83
N LYS A 12 18.13 -3.58 30.05
CA LYS A 12 18.09 -2.35 29.24
C LYS A 12 17.08 -2.46 28.09
N GLU A 13 17.04 -3.60 27.41
CA GLU A 13 16.05 -3.86 26.34
C GLU A 13 14.61 -3.83 26.87
N GLN A 14 14.37 -4.40 28.05
CA GLN A 14 13.05 -4.36 28.68
C GLN A 14 12.61 -2.96 29.11
N GLN A 15 13.53 -2.13 29.65
CA GLN A 15 13.24 -0.74 29.99
C GLN A 15 12.92 0.11 28.76
N VAL A 16 13.66 -0.08 27.65
CA VAL A 16 13.42 0.65 26.40
C VAL A 16 12.07 0.28 25.80
N ASN A 17 11.66 -0.99 25.84
CA ASN A 17 10.33 -1.40 25.37
C ASN A 17 9.21 -0.75 26.20
N GLN A 18 9.35 -0.72 27.52
CA GLN A 18 8.34 -0.10 28.39
C GLN A 18 8.18 1.40 28.13
N GLN A 19 9.29 2.11 27.91
CA GLN A 19 9.25 3.53 27.54
C GLN A 19 8.57 3.77 26.18
N GLN A 20 8.81 2.89 25.21
CA GLN A 20 8.20 3.00 23.89
C GLN A 20 6.71 2.64 23.89
N VAL A 21 6.29 1.68 24.72
CA VAL A 21 4.87 1.38 24.95
C VAL A 21 4.18 2.59 25.59
N GLN A 22 4.78 3.19 26.62
CA GLN A 22 4.23 4.41 27.24
C GLN A 22 4.12 5.57 26.25
N LEU A 23 5.12 5.76 25.38
CA LEU A 23 5.08 6.77 24.31
C LEU A 23 3.90 6.54 23.35
N ALA A 24 3.66 5.29 22.94
CA ALA A 24 2.55 4.94 22.06
C ALA A 24 1.19 5.22 22.72
N HIS A 25 1.02 4.87 24.00
CA HIS A 25 -0.19 5.17 24.77
C HIS A 25 -0.43 6.68 24.93
N GLN A 26 0.59 7.45 25.31
CA GLN A 26 0.48 8.91 25.44
C GLN A 26 0.12 9.60 24.12
N ALA A 27 0.70 9.13 23.01
CA ALA A 27 0.36 9.64 21.69
C ALA A 27 -1.09 9.27 21.27
N ALA A 28 -1.57 8.08 21.65
CA ALA A 28 -2.95 7.66 21.42
C ALA A 28 -3.96 8.52 22.19
N GLU A 29 -3.63 8.89 23.44
CA GLU A 29 -4.41 9.77 24.33
C GLU A 29 -4.41 11.25 23.88
N GLY A 30 -3.52 11.61 22.95
CA GLY A 30 -3.51 12.94 22.34
C GLY A 30 -2.43 13.88 22.85
N ASP A 31 -1.43 13.38 23.57
CA ASP A 31 -0.28 14.20 23.94
C ASP A 31 0.47 14.68 22.68
N LYS A 32 0.60 16.01 22.56
CA LYS A 32 1.24 16.66 21.41
C LYS A 32 2.72 16.30 21.32
N PHE A 33 3.40 16.15 22.45
CA PHE A 33 4.83 15.85 22.47
C PHE A 33 5.09 14.40 22.04
N ALA A 34 4.35 13.45 22.61
CA ALA A 34 4.42 12.05 22.20
C ALA A 34 4.05 11.85 20.72
N ARG A 35 3.03 12.55 20.22
CA ARG A 35 2.67 12.53 18.78
C ARG A 35 3.78 13.08 17.89
N SER A 36 4.43 14.18 18.29
CA SER A 36 5.56 14.72 17.53
C SER A 36 6.70 13.71 17.41
N GLN A 37 7.03 13.02 18.51
CA GLN A 37 8.08 12.00 18.49
C GLN A 37 7.74 10.81 17.58
N ILE A 38 6.49 10.32 17.63
CA ILE A 38 6.06 9.23 16.74
C ILE A 38 6.05 9.71 15.28
N ASN A 39 5.63 10.95 15.02
CA ASN A 39 5.65 11.53 13.67
C ASN A 39 7.07 11.61 13.11
N GLU A 40 8.06 11.99 13.93
CA GLU A 40 9.47 12.02 13.52
C GLU A 40 10.00 10.60 13.23
N LEU A 41 9.63 9.61 14.05
CA LEU A 41 10.00 8.21 13.84
C LEU A 41 9.43 7.65 12.54
N ILE A 42 8.19 8.03 12.20
CA ILE A 42 7.47 7.45 11.07
C ILE A 42 7.70 8.17 9.75
N HIS A 43 8.10 9.44 9.78
CA HIS A 43 8.40 10.25 8.60
C HIS A 43 9.27 9.52 7.54
N PRO A 44 10.41 8.89 7.88
CA PRO A 44 11.22 8.19 6.90
C PRO A 44 10.49 6.98 6.27
N ILE A 45 9.64 6.29 7.03
CA ILE A 45 8.84 5.17 6.54
C ILE A 45 7.82 5.66 5.52
N ILE A 46 7.09 6.73 5.86
CA ILE A 46 6.08 7.32 4.97
C ILE A 46 6.75 7.87 3.71
N ASN A 47 7.88 8.57 3.81
CA ASN A 47 8.61 9.08 2.64
C ASN A 47 9.04 7.95 1.70
N TYR A 48 9.50 6.83 2.26
CA TYR A 48 9.84 5.64 1.47
C TYR A 48 8.61 5.07 0.77
N GLN A 49 7.51 4.82 1.49
CA GLN A 49 6.29 4.22 0.91
C GLN A 49 5.57 5.14 -0.07
N THR A 50 5.40 6.42 0.26
CA THR A 50 4.80 7.39 -0.65
C THR A 50 5.63 7.53 -1.92
N GLY A 51 6.97 7.51 -1.82
CA GLY A 51 7.88 7.44 -2.95
C GLY A 51 7.59 6.24 -3.85
N HIS A 52 7.59 5.04 -3.28
CA HIS A 52 7.33 3.79 -4.00
C HIS A 52 5.92 3.75 -4.63
N PHE A 53 4.89 4.01 -3.83
CA PHE A 53 3.49 3.90 -4.27
C PHE A 53 3.13 4.98 -5.28
N CYS A 54 3.51 6.24 -5.04
CA CYS A 54 3.16 7.33 -5.96
C CYS A 54 3.89 7.22 -7.29
N ARG A 55 5.15 6.73 -7.32
CA ARG A 55 5.89 6.54 -8.58
C ARG A 55 5.18 5.55 -9.49
N ARG A 56 4.77 4.40 -8.95
CA ARG A 56 4.05 3.35 -9.70
C ARG A 56 2.76 3.86 -10.34
N PHE A 57 2.05 4.78 -9.68
CA PHE A 57 0.77 5.31 -10.18
C PHE A 57 0.83 6.77 -10.62
N CYS A 58 2.02 7.30 -10.91
CA CYS A 58 2.16 8.69 -11.35
C CYS A 58 1.57 8.86 -12.77
N ARG A 59 1.73 7.85 -13.64
CA ARG A 59 1.19 7.82 -15.02
C ARG A 59 1.41 9.16 -15.73
N GLU A 60 0.35 9.78 -16.28
CA GLU A 60 0.42 11.07 -16.97
C GLU A 60 0.64 12.27 -16.04
N ASN A 61 0.38 12.13 -14.73
CA ASN A 61 0.53 13.25 -13.78
C ASN A 61 1.99 13.73 -13.71
N LYS A 62 2.96 12.85 -13.99
CA LYS A 62 4.39 13.21 -14.06
C LYS A 62 4.71 14.25 -15.13
N TYR A 63 3.86 14.42 -16.14
CA TYR A 63 4.05 15.40 -17.22
C TYR A 63 3.28 16.70 -16.99
N ARG A 64 2.20 16.65 -16.20
CA ARG A 64 1.27 17.77 -16.00
C ARG A 64 1.51 18.54 -14.70
N TYR A 65 2.03 17.85 -13.68
CA TYR A 65 2.18 18.39 -12.33
C TYR A 65 3.62 18.32 -11.86
N ARG A 66 3.99 19.24 -10.96
CA ARG A 66 5.25 19.20 -10.22
C ARG A 66 5.11 18.24 -9.05
N CYS A 67 5.97 17.23 -8.99
CA CYS A 67 5.98 16.25 -7.91
C CYS A 67 6.29 16.93 -6.56
N THR A 68 5.52 16.61 -5.53
CA THR A 68 5.70 17.13 -4.16
C THR A 68 6.47 16.19 -3.24
N LEU A 69 6.85 15.01 -3.72
CA LEU A 69 7.65 14.05 -2.95
C LEU A 69 9.08 14.58 -2.76
N GLU A 70 9.70 14.21 -1.64
CA GLU A 70 11.09 14.62 -1.28
C GLU A 70 12.10 14.31 -2.40
N LYS A 71 11.94 13.15 -3.06
CA LYS A 71 12.70 12.75 -4.25
C LYS A 71 11.78 12.78 -5.48
N PRO A 72 11.67 13.93 -6.18
CA PRO A 72 10.77 14.08 -7.31
C PRO A 72 11.17 13.15 -8.45
N TYR A 73 10.17 12.57 -9.10
CA TYR A 73 10.37 11.61 -10.19
C TYR A 73 10.74 12.32 -11.50
N VAL A 74 10.10 13.46 -11.79
CA VAL A 74 10.43 14.36 -12.91
C VAL A 74 10.31 15.80 -12.41
N ASN A 75 11.33 16.62 -12.68
CA ASN A 75 11.28 18.05 -12.45
C ASN A 75 10.65 18.74 -13.67
N ASN A 76 9.34 19.00 -13.60
CA ASN A 76 8.68 19.89 -14.54
C ASN A 76 9.03 21.36 -14.26
N SER A 77 8.69 22.25 -15.19
CA SER A 77 8.95 23.69 -15.08
C SER A 77 8.42 24.24 -13.76
N LYS A 78 9.05 25.30 -13.24
CA LYS A 78 8.65 25.95 -11.98
C LYS A 78 7.21 26.48 -11.99
N GLU A 79 6.59 26.56 -13.16
CA GLU A 79 5.24 27.07 -13.41
C GLU A 79 4.15 25.98 -13.32
N ALA A 80 4.53 24.69 -13.31
CA ALA A 80 3.55 23.60 -13.17
C ALA A 80 2.96 23.53 -11.76
N LEU A 81 1.65 23.29 -11.68
CA LEU A 81 0.92 23.10 -10.41
C LEU A 81 1.46 21.92 -9.62
N PHE A 82 1.39 21.99 -8.28
CA PHE A 82 1.82 20.90 -7.41
C PHE A 82 0.89 19.69 -7.51
N CYS A 83 1.48 18.49 -7.44
CA CYS A 83 0.73 17.24 -7.37
C CYS A 83 0.07 17.08 -6.00
N GLU A 84 -1.26 17.12 -5.95
CA GLU A 84 -2.01 16.94 -4.70
C GLU A 84 -1.90 15.51 -4.14
N TRP A 85 -1.74 14.52 -5.03
CA TRP A 85 -1.73 13.11 -4.65
C TRP A 85 -0.53 12.68 -3.80
N GLY A 86 0.61 13.35 -3.95
CA GLY A 86 1.79 13.08 -3.12
C GLY A 86 1.53 13.45 -1.67
N ASN A 87 1.04 14.67 -1.45
CA ASN A 87 0.72 15.19 -0.12
C ASN A 87 -0.47 14.48 0.51
N ALA A 88 -1.51 14.19 -0.28
CA ALA A 88 -2.67 13.45 0.19
C ALA A 88 -2.29 12.02 0.61
N SER A 89 -1.40 11.34 -0.15
CA SER A 89 -0.91 10.00 0.22
C SER A 89 -0.10 10.05 1.51
N TYR A 90 0.74 11.08 1.69
CA TYR A 90 1.51 11.28 2.91
C TYR A 90 0.57 11.48 4.12
N ALA A 91 -0.41 12.37 4.00
CA ALA A 91 -1.38 12.64 5.06
C ALA A 91 -2.18 11.39 5.43
N TRP A 92 -2.67 10.65 4.42
CA TRP A 92 -3.41 9.42 4.66
C TRP A 92 -2.57 8.37 5.40
N MET A 93 -1.31 8.18 5.00
CA MET A 93 -0.42 7.21 5.67
C MET A 93 -0.11 7.65 7.10
N LEU A 94 0.08 8.96 7.33
CA LEU A 94 0.28 9.50 8.66
C LEU A 94 -0.92 9.21 9.54
N ASP A 95 -2.13 9.49 9.08
CA ASP A 95 -3.37 9.26 9.83
C ASP A 95 -3.60 7.76 10.11
N ASP A 96 -3.40 6.86 9.14
CA ASP A 96 -3.61 5.41 9.33
C ASP A 96 -2.59 4.83 10.32
N LEU A 97 -1.32 5.20 10.20
CA LEU A 97 -0.25 4.63 11.01
C LEU A 97 -0.18 5.25 12.42
N THR A 98 -0.58 6.51 12.59
CA THR A 98 -0.61 7.19 13.90
C THR A 98 -1.98 7.14 14.57
N SER A 99 -2.92 6.36 14.02
CA SER A 99 -4.25 6.20 14.59
C SER A 99 -4.18 5.68 16.04
N SER A 100 -4.99 6.28 16.92
CA SER A 100 -5.03 5.90 18.35
C SER A 100 -5.29 4.40 18.54
N ARG A 101 -6.15 3.80 17.70
CA ARG A 101 -6.44 2.36 17.74
C ARG A 101 -5.18 1.51 17.52
N ARG A 102 -4.34 1.90 16.56
CA ARG A 102 -3.12 1.16 16.20
C ARG A 102 -2.02 1.33 17.23
N LEU A 103 -1.88 2.53 17.79
CA LEU A 103 -0.90 2.83 18.83
C LEU A 103 -1.22 2.08 20.14
N LEU A 104 -2.50 1.96 20.52
CA LEU A 104 -2.93 1.20 21.70
C LEU A 104 -2.67 -0.31 21.59
N GLN A 105 -2.50 -0.83 20.38
CA GLN A 105 -2.22 -2.25 20.14
C GLN A 105 -0.75 -2.62 20.27
N PHE A 106 0.14 -1.63 20.30
CA PHE A 106 1.57 -1.86 20.42
C PHE A 106 1.91 -2.32 21.86
N LYS A 107 2.35 -3.58 21.98
CA LYS A 107 2.70 -4.20 23.27
C LYS A 107 4.20 -4.40 23.49
N GLY A 108 5.05 -4.05 22.51
CA GLY A 108 6.51 -4.19 22.62
C GLY A 108 7.00 -5.62 22.88
N THR A 109 6.28 -6.64 22.41
CA THR A 109 6.66 -8.05 22.57
C THR A 109 7.97 -8.36 21.85
N ASN A 110 8.83 -9.17 22.47
CA ASN A 110 10.12 -9.64 21.91
C ASN A 110 11.17 -8.56 21.59
N GLY A 111 11.15 -7.38 22.22
CA GLY A 111 12.15 -6.34 21.87
C GLY A 111 11.79 -5.49 20.66
N ALA A 112 10.60 -5.68 20.10
CA ALA A 112 10.16 -4.96 18.93
C ALA A 112 9.85 -3.49 19.29
N GLY A 113 10.62 -2.56 18.75
CA GLY A 113 10.35 -1.15 18.92
C GLY A 113 9.16 -0.65 18.10
N VAL A 114 8.58 0.49 18.49
CA VAL A 114 7.43 1.13 17.81
C VAL A 114 7.72 1.36 16.33
N ASN A 115 8.95 1.78 16.01
CA ASN A 115 9.39 2.01 14.64
C ASN A 115 9.30 0.73 13.78
N ASN A 116 9.78 -0.41 14.30
CA ASN A 116 9.73 -1.68 13.59
C ASN A 116 8.29 -2.15 13.38
N TYR A 117 7.46 -2.04 14.43
CA TYR A 117 6.04 -2.36 14.34
C TYR A 117 5.33 -1.56 13.23
N LEU A 118 5.53 -0.25 13.19
CA LEU A 118 4.93 0.62 12.17
C LEU A 118 5.54 0.36 10.77
N TYR A 119 6.84 0.08 10.69
CA TYR A 119 7.51 -0.27 9.44
C TYR A 119 6.92 -1.54 8.81
N HIS A 120 6.68 -2.58 9.60
CA HIS A 120 6.08 -3.81 9.09
C HIS A 120 4.65 -3.60 8.61
N ILE A 121 3.86 -2.80 9.33
CA ILE A 121 2.50 -2.45 8.90
C ILE A 121 2.54 -1.72 7.56
N ALA A 122 3.40 -0.70 7.43
CA ALA A 122 3.52 0.09 6.22
C ALA A 122 3.98 -0.74 4.99
N ASN A 123 4.74 -1.82 5.21
CA ASN A 123 5.18 -2.75 4.17
C ASN A 123 4.22 -3.92 3.92
N SER A 124 3.15 -4.04 4.69
CA SER A 124 2.20 -5.14 4.56
C SER A 124 1.31 -5.00 3.31
N LEU A 125 0.96 -6.13 2.69
CA LEU A 125 0.02 -6.14 1.55
C LEU A 125 -1.36 -5.53 1.91
N PRO A 126 -1.95 -5.78 3.09
CA PRO A 126 -3.20 -5.13 3.48
C PRO A 126 -3.11 -3.61 3.51
N PHE A 127 -1.98 -3.04 3.97
CA PHE A 127 -1.78 -1.59 3.98
C PHE A 127 -1.75 -1.02 2.56
N TYR A 128 -1.03 -1.69 1.64
CA TYR A 128 -0.98 -1.30 0.24
C TYR A 128 -2.36 -1.35 -0.45
N GLU A 129 -3.16 -2.39 -0.20
CA GLU A 129 -4.51 -2.49 -0.77
C GLU A 129 -5.46 -1.43 -0.18
N ARG A 130 -5.40 -1.14 1.12
CA ARG A 130 -6.17 -0.03 1.73
C ARG A 130 -5.80 1.32 1.11
N TRP A 131 -4.51 1.57 0.90
CA TRP A 131 -4.05 2.79 0.25
C TRP A 131 -4.56 2.90 -1.19
N LYS A 132 -4.53 1.79 -1.95
CA LYS A 132 -5.09 1.75 -3.31
C LYS A 132 -6.60 2.02 -3.34
N ASP A 133 -7.33 1.38 -2.43
CA ASP A 133 -8.77 1.56 -2.27
C ASP A 133 -9.11 3.02 -1.97
N TRP A 134 -8.34 3.66 -1.08
CA TRP A 134 -8.48 5.09 -0.77
C TRP A 134 -8.16 5.97 -1.99
N ARG A 135 -7.05 5.70 -2.70
CA ARG A 135 -6.55 6.56 -3.77
C ARG A 135 -7.37 6.48 -5.06
N PHE A 136 -7.80 5.29 -5.45
CA PHE A 136 -8.46 5.06 -6.75
C PHE A 136 -9.95 4.75 -6.63
N GLY A 137 -10.45 4.63 -5.39
CA GLY A 137 -11.73 4.01 -5.11
C GLY A 137 -11.66 2.50 -5.37
N ARG A 138 -12.52 1.74 -4.69
CA ARG A 138 -12.74 0.34 -5.05
C ARG A 138 -13.29 0.29 -6.47
N LYS A 139 -12.55 -0.33 -7.41
CA LYS A 139 -13.09 -0.69 -8.74
C LYS A 139 -14.06 -1.86 -8.59
N VAL A 140 -15.19 -1.60 -7.95
CA VAL A 140 -16.29 -2.54 -7.85
C VAL A 140 -16.99 -2.53 -9.20
N HIS A 141 -16.87 -3.63 -9.94
CA HIS A 141 -17.71 -3.84 -11.09
C HIS A 141 -19.17 -3.90 -10.62
N VAL A 142 -19.96 -2.90 -10.99
CA VAL A 142 -21.40 -2.93 -10.82
C VAL A 142 -21.97 -3.80 -11.94
N PRO A 143 -22.64 -4.92 -11.63
CA PRO A 143 -23.20 -5.78 -12.66
C PRO A 143 -24.23 -5.04 -13.53
N THR A 144 -24.22 -5.31 -14.83
CA THR A 144 -25.09 -4.64 -15.83
C THR A 144 -26.58 -4.76 -15.53
N TYR A 145 -27.01 -5.86 -14.89
CA TYR A 145 -28.40 -6.05 -14.48
C TYR A 145 -28.82 -5.18 -13.30
N ILE A 146 -27.88 -4.69 -12.48
CA ILE A 146 -28.17 -3.70 -11.43
C ILE A 146 -28.25 -2.31 -12.06
N GLN A 147 -27.35 -2.00 -12.99
CA GLN A 147 -27.38 -0.74 -13.75
C GLN A 147 -28.68 -0.60 -14.58
N ALA A 148 -29.28 -1.72 -14.99
CA ALA A 148 -30.53 -1.74 -15.72
C ALA A 148 -31.78 -1.45 -14.87
N LEU A 149 -31.69 -1.46 -13.54
CA LEU A 149 -32.83 -1.19 -12.64
C LEU A 149 -33.20 0.29 -12.64
N SER A 150 -32.21 1.16 -12.48
CA SER A 150 -32.39 2.61 -12.52
C SER A 150 -31.05 3.30 -12.76
N ALA A 151 -31.10 4.56 -13.20
CA ALA A 151 -29.91 5.38 -13.40
C ALA A 151 -29.06 5.55 -12.12
N ASP A 152 -29.68 5.45 -10.94
CA ASP A 152 -29.03 5.59 -9.64
C ASP A 152 -28.72 4.25 -8.95
N ALA A 153 -29.23 3.12 -9.47
CA ALA A 153 -29.05 1.80 -8.87
C ALA A 153 -27.57 1.40 -8.71
N GLY A 154 -26.70 1.86 -9.61
CA GLY A 154 -25.25 1.65 -9.46
C GLY A 154 -24.66 2.39 -8.25
N LYS A 155 -25.14 3.60 -7.95
CA LYS A 155 -24.70 4.37 -6.78
C LYS A 155 -25.25 3.77 -5.49
N VAL A 156 -26.51 3.33 -5.51
CA VAL A 156 -27.16 2.67 -4.36
C VAL A 156 -26.50 1.33 -4.06
N PHE A 157 -26.13 0.55 -5.09
CA PHE A 157 -25.38 -0.70 -4.91
C PHE A 157 -24.00 -0.47 -4.25
N LEU A 158 -23.28 0.57 -4.66
CA LEU A 158 -22.01 0.94 -4.05
C LEU A 158 -22.19 1.41 -2.60
N ALA A 159 -23.25 2.17 -2.32
CA ALA A 159 -23.59 2.64 -0.98
C ALA A 159 -23.99 1.50 -0.02
N LEU A 160 -24.81 0.56 -0.49
CA LEU A 160 -25.17 -0.65 0.24
C LEU A 160 -23.94 -1.50 0.56
N ARG A 161 -23.03 -1.67 -0.41
CA ARG A 161 -21.76 -2.36 -0.18
C ARG A 161 -20.84 -1.63 0.81
N ALA A 162 -20.96 -0.31 0.91
CA ALA A 162 -20.25 0.51 1.89
C ALA A 162 -20.89 0.51 3.29
N ARG A 163 -22.01 -0.21 3.48
CA ARG A 163 -22.81 -0.23 4.71
C ARG A 163 -23.29 1.16 5.14
N GLU A 164 -23.60 2.02 4.18
CA GLU A 164 -24.21 3.32 4.46
C GLU A 164 -25.70 3.16 4.82
N GLU A 165 -26.15 3.92 5.81
CA GLU A 165 -27.55 3.97 6.24
C GLU A 165 -28.47 4.54 5.15
N ILE A 166 -29.64 3.93 4.97
CA ILE A 166 -30.63 4.30 3.92
C ILE A 166 -31.00 5.80 3.93
N PRO A 167 -31.20 6.45 5.09
CA PRO A 167 -31.46 7.90 5.15
C PRO A 167 -30.34 8.76 4.54
N ASN A 168 -29.08 8.37 4.76
CA ASN A 168 -27.92 9.11 4.21
C ASN A 168 -27.82 8.94 2.69
N ILE A 169 -28.16 7.74 2.19
CA ILE A 169 -28.19 7.45 0.75
C ILE A 169 -29.30 8.28 0.07
N ALA A 170 -30.49 8.33 0.68
CA ALA A 170 -31.64 9.09 0.22
C ALA A 170 -31.31 10.59 0.15
N GLN A 171 -30.71 11.14 1.21
CA GLN A 171 -30.29 12.54 1.28
C GLN A 171 -29.25 12.89 0.20
N ARG A 172 -28.23 12.04 0.00
CA ARG A 172 -27.18 12.28 -1.00
C ARG A 172 -27.69 12.25 -2.44
N LEU A 173 -28.71 11.42 -2.71
CA LEU A 173 -29.30 11.27 -4.03
C LEU A 173 -30.52 12.16 -4.26
N GLY A 174 -30.97 12.90 -3.24
CA GLY A 174 -32.13 13.79 -3.32
C GLY A 174 -33.44 13.06 -3.57
N GLN A 175 -33.56 11.81 -3.11
CA GLN A 175 -34.75 10.96 -3.28
C GLN A 175 -35.45 10.71 -1.95
N SER A 176 -36.71 10.29 -2.00
CA SER A 176 -37.45 9.92 -0.80
C SER A 176 -36.92 8.61 -0.20
N GLU A 177 -36.93 8.50 1.13
CA GLU A 177 -36.47 7.30 1.85
C GLU A 177 -37.22 6.05 1.42
N GLN A 178 -38.54 6.16 1.18
CA GLN A 178 -39.38 5.05 0.71
C GLN A 178 -38.96 4.52 -0.67
N GLN A 179 -38.60 5.42 -1.60
CA GLN A 179 -38.11 5.02 -2.92
C GLN A 179 -36.73 4.36 -2.81
N MET A 180 -35.87 4.87 -1.93
CA MET A 180 -34.55 4.30 -1.69
C MET A 180 -34.63 2.91 -1.06
N GLU A 181 -35.52 2.73 -0.09
CA GLU A 181 -35.76 1.45 0.56
C GLU A 181 -36.29 0.40 -0.42
N ALA A 182 -37.27 0.75 -1.27
CA ALA A 182 -37.75 -0.12 -2.32
C ALA A 182 -36.65 -0.51 -3.32
N LEU A 183 -35.77 0.44 -3.67
CA LEU A 183 -34.65 0.21 -4.57
C LEU A 183 -33.61 -0.72 -3.92
N CYS A 184 -33.27 -0.51 -2.65
CA CYS A 184 -32.38 -1.38 -1.88
C CYS A 184 -32.93 -2.81 -1.81
N GLN A 185 -34.22 -2.97 -1.49
CA GLN A 185 -34.88 -4.27 -1.47
C GLN A 185 -34.85 -4.93 -2.84
N SER A 186 -35.11 -4.19 -3.92
CA SER A 186 -35.07 -4.73 -5.30
C SER A 186 -33.67 -5.24 -5.68
N ILE A 187 -32.61 -4.53 -5.28
CA ILE A 187 -31.21 -4.94 -5.51
C ILE A 187 -30.92 -6.24 -4.76
N VAL A 188 -31.32 -6.33 -3.48
CA VAL A 188 -31.13 -7.54 -2.66
C VAL A 188 -31.89 -8.73 -3.25
N VAL A 189 -33.14 -8.55 -3.67
CA VAL A 189 -33.95 -9.60 -4.30
C VAL A 189 -33.30 -10.12 -5.58
N ILE A 190 -32.85 -9.23 -6.47
CA ILE A 190 -32.21 -9.62 -7.74
C ILE A 190 -30.87 -10.32 -7.52
N LEU A 191 -30.11 -9.87 -6.53
CA LEU A 191 -28.85 -10.52 -6.16
C LEU A 191 -29.09 -11.90 -5.51
N THR A 192 -30.15 -12.04 -4.73
CA THR A 192 -30.56 -13.31 -4.10
C THR A 192 -31.05 -14.31 -5.16
N GLN A 193 -31.93 -13.88 -6.07
CA GLN A 193 -32.43 -14.72 -7.18
C GLN A 193 -31.31 -15.25 -8.08
N ARG A 194 -30.18 -14.53 -8.17
CA ARG A 194 -29.02 -14.91 -8.99
C ARG A 194 -27.89 -15.55 -8.18
N ASN A 195 -28.08 -15.85 -6.90
CA ASN A 195 -27.06 -16.39 -5.99
C ASN A 195 -25.77 -15.55 -5.94
N ARG A 196 -25.91 -14.23 -6.07
CA ARG A 196 -24.79 -13.26 -6.06
C ARG A 196 -24.85 -12.27 -4.90
N LEU A 197 -25.52 -12.66 -3.81
CA LEU A 197 -25.60 -11.83 -2.59
C LEU A 197 -24.21 -11.47 -2.04
N HIS A 198 -23.23 -12.38 -2.19
CA HIS A 198 -21.83 -12.17 -1.85
C HIS A 198 -21.16 -10.95 -2.51
N LEU A 199 -21.80 -10.30 -3.50
CA LEU A 199 -21.28 -9.06 -4.09
C LEU A 199 -21.54 -7.83 -3.21
N LEU A 200 -22.55 -7.88 -2.33
CA LEU A 200 -22.81 -6.85 -1.33
C LEU A 200 -21.89 -6.98 -0.11
N ASP A 201 -21.40 -8.18 0.16
CA ASP A 201 -20.38 -8.42 1.16
C ASP A 201 -19.00 -8.16 0.54
N PRO A 202 -18.35 -7.02 0.82
CA PRO A 202 -16.96 -6.88 0.43
C PRO A 202 -16.17 -8.02 1.10
N VAL A 203 -15.23 -8.62 0.37
CA VAL A 203 -14.16 -9.39 1.02
C VAL A 203 -13.50 -8.43 2.00
N SER A 204 -13.83 -8.56 3.28
CA SER A 204 -13.16 -7.80 4.31
C SER A 204 -11.74 -8.33 4.32
N THR A 205 -10.79 -7.50 3.92
CA THR A 205 -9.43 -7.65 4.44
C THR A 205 -9.54 -7.37 5.92
N VAL A 206 -9.80 -8.44 6.70
CA VAL A 206 -9.79 -8.36 8.15
C VAL A 206 -8.34 -8.03 8.51
N SER A 207 -8.08 -6.75 8.73
CA SER A 207 -6.89 -6.35 9.46
C SER A 207 -7.11 -6.91 10.86
N LEU A 208 -6.29 -7.86 11.29
CA LEU A 208 -6.37 -8.48 12.62
C LEU A 208 -6.11 -7.47 13.77
N SER A 209 -5.86 -6.20 13.41
CA SER A 209 -5.92 -5.01 14.25
C SER A 209 -7.35 -4.46 14.49
N ASN A 210 -8.40 -5.03 13.91
CA ASN A 210 -9.78 -4.64 14.18
C ASN A 210 -10.51 -5.80 14.88
N VAL A 211 -10.13 -6.06 16.13
CA VAL A 211 -11.02 -6.74 17.06
C VAL A 211 -11.89 -5.65 17.69
N ASP A 212 -13.04 -5.37 17.07
CA ASP A 212 -14.08 -4.64 17.78
C ASP A 212 -14.56 -5.54 18.91
N SER A 213 -14.42 -5.00 20.11
CA SER A 213 -14.99 -5.53 21.34
C SER A 213 -16.51 -5.45 21.24
N GLU A 214 -17.16 -6.58 21.56
CA GLU A 214 -18.56 -6.71 22.01
C GLU A 214 -19.67 -6.59 20.94
N GLN A 215 -20.16 -7.73 20.45
CA GLN A 215 -21.42 -8.32 20.93
C GLN A 215 -21.69 -9.70 20.30
N GLU A 216 -22.19 -10.58 21.15
CA GLU A 216 -22.40 -12.02 20.95
C GLU A 216 -23.45 -12.34 19.88
N SER A 217 -23.17 -13.35 19.05
CA SER A 217 -24.08 -14.50 18.90
C SER A 217 -23.48 -15.62 18.04
N SER A 218 -23.46 -16.81 18.64
CA SER A 218 -23.47 -18.16 18.03
C SER A 218 -22.24 -18.63 17.25
N GLN A 219 -21.44 -19.43 17.97
CA GLN A 219 -20.90 -20.74 17.54
C GLN A 219 -20.13 -20.77 16.21
N ASP A 220 -18.87 -20.35 16.24
CA ASP A 220 -17.75 -20.97 15.49
C ASP A 220 -16.41 -20.39 16.01
N ALA A 221 -16.23 -20.47 17.33
CA ALA A 221 -15.04 -19.96 18.03
C ALA A 221 -13.89 -20.99 18.04
N GLU A 222 -13.39 -21.43 16.89
CA GLU A 222 -12.12 -22.15 16.79
C GLU A 222 -11.38 -21.83 15.47
N ARG A 223 -10.78 -20.63 15.42
CA ARG A 223 -9.45 -20.32 14.83
C ARG A 223 -9.23 -18.81 14.89
N GLY A 224 -8.99 -18.33 16.10
CA GLY A 224 -8.36 -17.02 16.29
C GLY A 224 -6.89 -17.13 15.90
N GLU A 225 -6.56 -16.93 14.63
CA GLU A 225 -5.18 -16.73 14.22
C GLU A 225 -4.74 -15.34 14.69
N THR A 226 -4.07 -15.34 15.84
CA THR A 226 -3.37 -14.19 16.40
C THR A 226 -2.30 -13.72 15.42
N ASP A 227 -2.31 -12.45 15.02
CA ASP A 227 -1.22 -11.80 14.28
C ASP A 227 0.00 -11.70 15.21
N ILE A 228 0.75 -12.80 15.31
CA ILE A 228 2.07 -12.79 15.95
C ILE A 228 3.02 -12.25 14.89
N PRO A 229 3.68 -11.10 15.11
CA PRO A 229 4.73 -10.63 14.22
C PRO A 229 5.83 -11.70 14.21
N CYS A 230 5.84 -12.54 13.18
CA CYS A 230 6.92 -13.47 12.95
C CYS A 230 8.10 -12.63 12.44
N TYR A 231 9.08 -12.45 13.33
CA TYR A 231 10.35 -11.80 13.04
C TYR A 231 11.24 -12.62 12.09
N ASP A 232 10.83 -13.84 11.76
CA ASP A 232 11.59 -14.73 10.92
C ASP A 232 11.15 -14.52 9.48
N GLU A 233 11.80 -13.56 8.81
CA GLU A 233 11.91 -13.61 7.36
C GLU A 233 12.45 -15.00 7.01
N ASP A 234 11.66 -15.77 6.27
CA ASP A 234 11.96 -17.16 5.94
C ASP A 234 13.45 -17.26 5.53
N PRO A 235 14.26 -18.12 6.20
CA PRO A 235 15.67 -18.24 5.88
C PRO A 235 15.90 -18.47 4.37
N GLU A 236 14.99 -19.17 3.71
CA GLU A 236 15.03 -19.39 2.27
C GLU A 236 14.83 -18.09 1.49
N LEU A 237 13.89 -17.24 1.90
CA LEU A 237 13.64 -15.94 1.28
C LEU A 237 14.83 -14.98 1.48
N ARG A 238 15.43 -15.01 2.67
CA ARG A 238 16.62 -14.18 2.97
C ARG A 238 17.82 -14.63 2.14
N GLU A 239 18.04 -15.93 2.01
CA GLU A 239 19.09 -16.48 1.15
C GLU A 239 18.83 -16.15 -0.33
N ALA A 240 17.57 -16.27 -0.79
CA ALA A 240 17.17 -15.91 -2.14
C ALA A 240 17.41 -14.42 -2.44
N LYS A 241 17.09 -13.51 -1.50
CA LYS A 241 17.38 -12.07 -1.64
C LYS A 241 18.88 -11.79 -1.73
N GLN A 242 19.69 -12.46 -0.90
CA GLN A 242 21.14 -12.29 -0.93
C GLN A 242 21.74 -12.82 -2.25
N LYS A 243 21.26 -13.97 -2.75
CA LYS A 243 21.64 -14.51 -4.05
C LYS A 243 21.25 -13.57 -5.18
N LEU A 244 20.01 -13.07 -5.16
CA LEU A 244 19.50 -12.10 -6.12
C LEU A 244 20.40 -10.85 -6.15
N HIS A 245 20.74 -10.28 -4.99
CA HIS A 245 21.63 -9.11 -4.92
C HIS A 245 23.00 -9.37 -5.55
N ARG A 246 23.64 -10.50 -5.25
CA ARG A 246 24.94 -10.88 -5.85
C ARG A 246 24.86 -11.05 -7.35
N VAL A 247 23.75 -11.60 -7.85
CA VAL A 247 23.50 -11.79 -9.28
C VAL A 247 23.16 -10.46 -9.96
N TRP A 248 22.46 -9.57 -9.26
CA TRP A 248 22.07 -8.25 -9.76
C TRP A 248 23.28 -7.43 -10.18
N ASP A 249 24.35 -7.47 -9.39
CA ASP A 249 25.62 -6.77 -9.66
C ASP A 249 26.34 -7.27 -10.92
N LYS A 250 25.99 -8.46 -11.43
CA LYS A 250 26.54 -9.03 -12.68
C LYS A 250 25.79 -8.55 -13.93
N LEU A 251 24.63 -7.91 -13.77
CA LEU A 251 23.90 -7.29 -14.87
C LEU A 251 24.58 -5.98 -15.28
N SER A 252 24.51 -5.64 -16.56
CA SER A 252 24.97 -4.34 -17.05
C SER A 252 24.05 -3.21 -16.53
N PRO A 253 24.53 -1.96 -16.47
CA PRO A 253 23.71 -0.82 -16.03
C PRO A 253 22.43 -0.64 -16.87
N VAL A 254 22.47 -0.98 -18.16
CA VAL A 254 21.30 -0.91 -19.05
C VAL A 254 20.30 -2.01 -18.73
N GLU A 255 20.78 -3.23 -18.44
CA GLU A 255 19.93 -4.33 -17.99
C GLU A 255 19.26 -4.02 -16.66
N GLN A 256 20.02 -3.53 -15.67
CA GLN A 256 19.48 -3.09 -14.38
C GLN A 256 18.42 -2.00 -14.57
N TYR A 257 18.73 -0.95 -15.35
CA TYR A 257 17.80 0.13 -15.62
C TYR A 257 16.48 -0.35 -16.25
N VAL A 258 16.55 -1.20 -17.28
CA VAL A 258 15.34 -1.71 -17.95
C VAL A 258 14.51 -2.59 -16.99
N MET A 259 15.17 -3.39 -16.15
CA MET A 259 14.51 -4.24 -15.17
C MET A 259 13.85 -3.41 -14.05
N GLU A 260 14.57 -2.43 -13.49
CA GLU A 260 14.02 -1.50 -12.50
C GLU A 260 12.83 -0.74 -13.08
N ALA A 261 13.00 -0.10 -14.24
CA ALA A 261 11.96 0.71 -14.86
C ALA A 261 10.73 -0.11 -15.24
N MET A 262 10.89 -1.30 -15.84
CA MET A 262 9.75 -2.05 -16.39
C MET A 262 9.13 -3.09 -15.44
N LEU A 263 9.87 -3.62 -14.46
CA LEU A 263 9.36 -4.65 -13.53
C LEU A 263 9.11 -4.11 -12.14
N ILE A 264 10.04 -3.31 -11.60
CA ILE A 264 9.93 -2.80 -10.23
C ILE A 264 9.03 -1.56 -10.22
N GLU A 265 9.29 -0.63 -11.13
CA GLU A 265 8.54 0.62 -11.25
C GLU A 265 7.33 0.53 -12.19
N GLU A 266 7.18 -0.58 -12.92
CA GLU A 266 6.09 -0.85 -13.87
C GLU A 266 5.84 0.28 -14.90
N GLN A 267 6.90 0.97 -15.33
CA GLN A 267 6.81 2.00 -16.36
C GLN A 267 6.40 1.43 -17.71
N ASP A 268 5.69 2.24 -18.50
CA ASP A 268 5.32 1.86 -19.86
C ASP A 268 6.56 1.83 -20.77
N ALA A 269 6.59 0.88 -21.71
CA ALA A 269 7.66 0.75 -22.70
C ALA A 269 7.94 2.06 -23.46
N THR A 270 6.93 2.89 -23.68
CA THR A 270 7.07 4.18 -24.38
C THR A 270 7.94 5.16 -23.59
N ASP A 271 7.80 5.17 -22.26
CA ASP A 271 8.55 6.06 -21.37
C ASP A 271 10.01 5.62 -21.26
N VAL A 272 10.23 4.31 -21.16
CA VAL A 272 11.57 3.72 -21.12
C VAL A 272 12.31 3.97 -22.44
N LEU A 273 11.64 3.79 -23.59
CA LEU A 273 12.22 4.14 -24.89
C LEU A 273 12.56 5.61 -25.01
N TYR A 274 11.69 6.49 -24.51
CA TYR A 274 11.96 7.93 -24.50
C TYR A 274 13.22 8.26 -23.68
N ALA A 275 13.38 7.66 -22.50
CA ALA A 275 14.56 7.86 -21.67
C ALA A 275 15.85 7.33 -22.35
N LEU A 276 15.79 6.13 -22.93
CA LEU A 276 16.91 5.54 -23.67
C LEU A 276 17.34 6.42 -24.85
N ARG A 277 16.39 6.96 -25.61
CA ARG A 277 16.64 7.92 -26.70
C ARG A 277 17.28 9.20 -26.21
N LYS A 278 16.72 9.79 -25.15
CA LYS A 278 17.22 11.05 -24.57
C LYS A 278 18.66 10.92 -24.07
N LEU A 279 19.03 9.76 -23.53
CA LEU A 279 20.37 9.47 -23.04
C LEU A 279 21.30 8.88 -24.11
N ASN A 280 20.81 8.71 -25.34
CA ASN A 280 21.52 8.06 -26.45
C ASN A 280 22.08 6.66 -26.10
N ILE A 281 21.32 5.89 -25.32
CA ILE A 281 21.70 4.54 -24.88
C ILE A 281 21.07 3.52 -25.83
N SER A 282 21.92 2.72 -26.47
CA SER A 282 21.47 1.60 -27.29
C SER A 282 21.41 0.29 -26.49
N ILE A 283 20.31 -0.45 -26.65
CA ILE A 283 20.12 -1.78 -26.04
C ILE A 283 20.63 -2.93 -26.94
N LYS A 284 20.92 -2.66 -28.22
CA LYS A 284 21.39 -3.66 -29.18
C LYS A 284 22.58 -3.11 -29.97
N PRO A 285 23.73 -3.81 -30.00
CA PRO A 285 24.88 -3.35 -30.78
C PRO A 285 24.49 -3.18 -32.25
N GLY A 286 24.82 -2.01 -32.81
CA GLY A 286 24.53 -1.65 -34.21
C GLY A 286 23.14 -1.06 -34.47
N VAL A 287 22.29 -0.88 -33.46
CA VAL A 287 21.00 -0.17 -33.60
C VAL A 287 21.08 1.14 -32.82
N ALA A 288 20.71 2.27 -33.43
CA ALA A 288 20.67 3.54 -32.72
C ALA A 288 19.54 3.56 -31.67
N ALA A 289 19.69 4.38 -30.62
CA ALA A 289 18.66 4.51 -29.59
C ALA A 289 17.31 4.98 -30.18
N GLU A 290 17.35 5.81 -31.22
CA GLU A 290 16.18 6.32 -31.94
C GLU A 290 15.39 5.22 -32.66
N ASP A 291 16.10 4.27 -33.28
CA ASP A 291 15.53 3.15 -34.04
C ASP A 291 15.06 2.00 -33.17
N THR A 292 15.24 2.10 -31.85
CA THR A 292 14.84 1.04 -30.93
C THR A 292 13.31 0.97 -30.82
N SER A 293 12.75 -0.20 -31.08
CA SER A 293 11.29 -0.44 -31.07
C SER A 293 10.79 -1.02 -29.74
N ARG A 294 9.48 -0.89 -29.46
CA ARG A 294 8.84 -1.48 -28.26
C ARG A 294 9.06 -3.00 -28.19
N GLN A 295 9.00 -3.68 -29.35
CA GLN A 295 9.23 -5.13 -29.41
C GLN A 295 10.66 -5.50 -29.03
N GLN A 296 11.65 -4.72 -29.47
CA GLN A 296 13.06 -4.92 -29.10
C GLN A 296 13.29 -4.69 -27.61
N LEU A 297 12.63 -3.70 -27.01
CA LEU A 297 12.69 -3.47 -25.56
C LEU A 297 12.08 -4.65 -24.77
N TYR A 298 10.90 -5.15 -25.17
CA TYR A 298 10.31 -6.33 -24.53
C TYR A 298 11.17 -7.60 -24.72
N TYR A 299 11.77 -7.77 -25.89
CA TYR A 299 12.71 -8.86 -26.14
C TYR A 299 13.95 -8.74 -25.25
N PHE A 300 14.51 -7.54 -25.14
CA PHE A 300 15.64 -7.26 -24.26
C PHE A 300 15.30 -7.58 -22.80
N ARG A 301 14.16 -7.10 -22.28
CA ARG A 301 13.66 -7.44 -20.94
C ARG A 301 13.55 -8.95 -20.72
N ARG A 302 12.97 -9.70 -21.67
CA ARG A 302 12.86 -11.16 -21.55
C ARG A 302 14.22 -11.84 -21.55
N LYS A 303 15.14 -11.38 -22.39
CA LYS A 303 16.52 -11.89 -22.44
C LYS A 303 17.26 -11.62 -21.13
N THR A 304 17.10 -10.43 -20.55
CA THR A 304 17.69 -10.07 -19.25
C THR A 304 17.12 -10.93 -18.12
N LEU A 305 15.80 -11.18 -18.12
CA LEU A 305 15.16 -12.10 -17.17
C LEU A 305 15.68 -13.53 -17.28
N ALA A 306 15.81 -14.05 -18.51
CA ALA A 306 16.36 -15.37 -18.75
C ALA A 306 17.82 -15.47 -18.24
N ARG A 307 18.64 -14.46 -18.56
CA ARG A 307 20.02 -14.38 -18.05
C ARG A 307 20.09 -14.31 -16.52
N LEU A 308 19.20 -13.54 -15.89
CA LEU A 308 19.13 -13.46 -14.43
C LEU A 308 18.73 -14.80 -13.82
N ALA A 309 17.81 -15.54 -14.44
CA ALA A 309 17.44 -16.89 -14.01
C ALA A 309 18.60 -17.90 -14.17
N GLU A 310 19.34 -17.84 -15.27
CA GLU A 310 20.56 -18.64 -15.48
C GLU A 310 21.61 -18.36 -14.41
N LEU A 311 21.91 -17.08 -14.16
CA LEU A 311 22.87 -16.67 -13.14
C LEU A 311 22.43 -17.03 -11.71
N MET A 312 21.13 -17.10 -11.44
CA MET A 312 20.60 -17.58 -10.16
C MET A 312 20.70 -19.10 -10.01
N ALA A 313 20.64 -19.86 -11.11
CA ALA A 313 20.84 -21.31 -11.08
C ALA A 313 22.31 -21.70 -10.89
N GLU A 314 23.24 -20.82 -11.29
CA GLU A 314 24.69 -21.00 -11.14
C GLU A 314 25.26 -20.53 -9.79
N ALA A 315 24.47 -19.82 -8.96
CA ALA A 315 24.91 -19.14 -7.73
C ALA A 315 24.47 -19.82 -6.44
#